data_AF-A0A559JHN4-F1
#
_entry.id   AF-A0A559JHN4-F1
#
_cell.length_a   1.000
_cell.length_b   1.000
_cell.length_c   1.000
_cell.angle_alpha   90.00
_cell.angle_beta   90.00
_cell.angle_gamma   90.00
#
_symmetry.space_group_name_H-M   'P 1'
#
loop_
_entity.id
_entity.type
_entity.pdbx_description
1 polymer ?
#
loop_
_entity_poly.entity_id
_entity_poly.type
_entity_poly.pdbx_seq_one_letter_code
_entity_poly.pdbx_strand_id
1 'polypeptide(L)'
;MLTIKAKLKPAPQSNLTANIFLNDATGVYDSSAGIYERVVLLPGSILAKHDTKGWIYRDLESLVRSEHVEKIGNQYKVLKPIVGSTSGTAAAVLGEGVVPNGFDEWKLATGKSINESGER
;
A
#
# COMPACT_ATOMS: atom_id res chain seq x y z
N MET A 1 -24.71 -0.94 9.30
CA MET A 1 -23.53 -1.64 8.74
C MET A 1 -22.32 -0.73 8.89
N LEU A 2 -21.40 -1.03 9.81
CA LEU A 2 -20.10 -0.36 9.85
C LEU A 2 -19.26 -0.93 8.71
N THR A 3 -19.25 -0.25 7.57
CA THR A 3 -18.29 -0.55 6.50
C THR A 3 -16.92 -0.23 7.06
N ILE A 4 -16.19 -1.24 7.54
CA ILE A 4 -14.78 -1.11 7.89
C ILE A 4 -14.05 -0.84 6.57
N LYS A 5 -13.95 0.44 6.20
CA LYS A 5 -13.14 0.86 5.06
C LYS A 5 -11.71 0.46 5.39
N ALA A 6 -11.08 -0.33 4.52
CA ALA A 6 -9.67 -0.67 4.63
C ALA A 6 -8.88 0.62 4.83
N LYS A 7 -8.09 0.71 5.91
CA LYS A 7 -7.29 1.90 6.21
C LYS A 7 -5.83 1.60 6.01
N LEU A 8 -5.09 2.54 5.42
CA LEU A 8 -3.63 2.54 5.55
C LEU A 8 -3.28 2.99 6.96
N LYS A 9 -2.38 2.25 7.62
CA LYS A 9 -1.98 2.54 9.00
C LYS A 9 -0.50 2.22 9.23
N PRO A 10 0.11 2.76 10.30
CA PRO A 10 1.44 2.34 10.74
C PRO A 10 1.56 0.81 10.85
N ALA A 11 2.69 0.27 10.39
CA ALA A 11 3.07 -1.11 10.66
C ALA A 11 4.22 -1.13 11.67
N PRO A 12 4.34 -2.19 12.50
CA PRO A 12 5.52 -2.37 13.35
C PRO A 12 6.79 -2.33 12.51
N GLN A 13 7.85 -1.73 13.04
CA GLN A 13 9.16 -1.85 12.40
C GLN A 13 9.64 -3.29 12.48
N SER A 14 9.91 -3.88 11.33
CA SER A 14 10.52 -5.18 11.19
C SER A 14 11.50 -5.15 10.03
N ASN A 15 12.59 -5.91 10.15
CA ASN A 15 13.54 -6.11 9.06
C ASN A 15 12.89 -7.03 8.02
N LEU A 16 12.03 -6.43 7.20
CA LEU A 16 11.30 -7.09 6.13
C LEU A 16 12.08 -7.01 4.83
N THR A 17 12.05 -8.09 4.06
CA THR A 17 12.57 -8.12 2.69
C THR A 17 11.39 -8.08 1.72
N ALA A 18 11.43 -7.18 0.75
CA ALA A 18 10.35 -7.04 -0.23
C ALA A 18 10.14 -8.34 -1.02
N ASN A 19 8.89 -8.74 -1.18
CA ASN A 19 8.50 -9.85 -2.06
C ASN A 19 7.47 -9.43 -3.13
N ILE A 20 6.92 -8.21 -3.05
CA ILE A 20 6.01 -7.62 -4.04
C ILE A 20 6.45 -6.23 -4.48
N PHE A 21 6.12 -5.90 -5.73
CA PHE A 21 6.55 -4.70 -6.43
C PHE A 21 5.39 -4.13 -7.25
N LEU A 22 5.25 -2.80 -7.28
CA LEU A 22 4.30 -2.07 -8.11
C LEU A 22 4.83 -0.65 -8.36
N ASN A 23 5.12 -0.31 -9.61
CA ASN A 23 5.80 0.95 -9.97
C ASN A 23 7.03 1.19 -9.05
N ASP A 24 7.11 2.37 -8.42
CA ASP A 24 8.17 2.76 -7.49
C ASP A 24 7.87 2.36 -6.03
N ALA A 25 6.96 1.40 -5.81
CA ALA A 25 6.61 0.88 -4.49
C ALA A 25 7.07 -0.56 -4.30
N THR A 26 7.57 -0.84 -3.10
CA THR A 26 8.04 -2.17 -2.69
C THR A 26 7.38 -2.56 -1.37
N GLY A 27 7.06 -3.83 -1.23
CA GLY A 27 6.32 -4.30 -0.07
C GLY A 27 6.50 -5.77 0.24
N VAL A 28 5.87 -6.18 1.33
CA VAL A 28 5.66 -7.58 1.70
C VAL A 28 4.19 -7.92 1.59
N TYR A 29 3.90 -8.98 0.86
CA TYR A 29 2.62 -9.66 0.85
C TYR A 29 2.66 -10.89 1.76
N ASP A 30 1.65 -11.02 2.62
CA ASP A 30 1.41 -12.17 3.49
C ASP A 30 -0.05 -12.61 3.35
N SER A 31 -0.27 -13.80 2.77
CA SER A 31 -1.61 -14.36 2.55
C SER A 31 -2.28 -14.84 3.85
N SER A 32 -1.49 -15.10 4.90
CA SER A 32 -1.96 -15.51 6.22
C SER A 32 -2.45 -14.35 7.08
N ALA A 33 -2.05 -13.12 6.75
CA ALA A 33 -2.50 -11.90 7.43
C ALA A 33 -3.99 -11.61 7.15
N GLY A 34 -4.60 -10.83 8.07
CA GLY A 34 -5.96 -10.35 7.89
C GLY A 34 -6.11 -9.57 6.59
N ILE A 35 -7.28 -9.63 5.95
CA ILE A 35 -7.52 -9.08 4.59
C ILE A 35 -7.15 -7.59 4.42
N TYR A 36 -7.13 -6.82 5.52
CA TYR A 36 -6.77 -5.41 5.55
C TYR A 36 -5.31 -5.14 5.95
N GLU A 37 -4.53 -6.19 6.11
CA GLU A 37 -3.14 -6.15 6.60
C GLU A 37 -2.18 -7.00 5.76
N ARG A 38 -2.65 -7.50 4.61
CA ARG A 38 -1.87 -8.39 3.75
C ARG A 38 -0.70 -7.73 3.06
N VAL A 39 -0.67 -6.40 2.94
CA VAL A 39 0.44 -5.69 2.31
C VAL A 39 1.07 -4.71 3.28
N VAL A 40 2.37 -4.86 3.50
CA VAL A 40 3.22 -3.89 4.20
C VAL A 40 4.12 -3.20 3.18
N LEU A 41 3.92 -1.89 2.97
CA LEU A 41 4.80 -1.07 2.14
C LEU A 41 6.05 -0.67 2.93
N LEU A 42 7.20 -0.82 2.30
CA LEU A 42 8.50 -0.59 2.93
C LEU A 42 9.00 0.85 2.71
N PRO A 43 9.91 1.34 3.58
CA PRO A 43 10.57 2.63 3.40
C PRO A 43 11.19 2.79 2.01
N GLY A 44 11.06 4.00 1.44
CA GLY A 44 11.51 4.32 0.09
C GLY A 44 10.43 4.19 -0.98
N SER A 45 9.33 3.47 -0.71
CA SER A 45 8.21 3.33 -1.64
C SER A 45 7.54 4.68 -1.95
N ILE A 46 7.18 4.89 -3.22
CA ILE A 46 6.51 6.10 -3.67
C ILE A 46 5.03 5.83 -3.93
N LEU A 47 4.18 6.69 -3.36
CA LEU A 47 2.73 6.67 -3.52
C LEU A 47 2.29 7.91 -4.29
N ALA A 48 1.30 7.74 -5.15
CA ALA A 48 0.70 8.86 -5.87
C ALA A 48 -0.11 9.75 -4.92
N LYS A 49 -0.27 11.03 -5.28
CA LYS A 49 -1.20 11.92 -4.57
C LYS A 49 -2.63 11.67 -5.04
N HIS A 50 -3.49 11.41 -4.06
CA HIS A 50 -4.91 11.13 -4.26
C HIS A 50 -5.78 12.40 -4.19
N ASP A 51 -7.00 12.35 -4.72
CA ASP A 51 -8.02 13.39 -4.52
C ASP A 51 -8.16 13.69 -3.02
N THR A 52 -8.12 14.97 -2.68
CA THR A 52 -8.37 15.52 -1.33
C THR A 52 -9.67 15.03 -0.69
N LYS A 53 -10.64 14.58 -1.50
CA LYS A 53 -11.93 14.03 -1.02
C LYS A 53 -11.91 12.51 -0.85
N GLY A 54 -10.91 11.82 -1.40
CA GLY A 54 -10.75 10.37 -1.34
C GLY A 54 -10.40 9.84 0.06
N TRP A 55 -10.76 8.59 0.34
CA TRP A 55 -10.48 7.97 1.64
C TRP A 55 -8.98 7.71 1.85
N ILE A 56 -8.25 7.32 0.79
CA ILE A 56 -6.79 7.12 0.81
C ILE A 56 -6.07 8.41 1.18
N TYR A 57 -6.50 9.54 0.62
CA TYR A 57 -5.92 10.84 0.94
C TYR A 57 -5.98 11.13 2.45
N ARG A 58 -7.13 10.87 3.09
CA ARG A 58 -7.29 11.09 4.54
C ARG A 58 -6.33 10.23 5.36
N ASP A 59 -6.13 8.98 4.94
CA ASP A 59 -5.18 8.08 5.60
C ASP A 59 -3.74 8.56 5.40
N LEU A 60 -3.36 8.96 4.17
CA LEU A 60 -2.03 9.50 3.87
C LEU A 60 -1.73 10.77 4.67
N GLU A 61 -2.68 11.70 4.79
CA GLU A 61 -2.51 12.91 5.61
C GLU A 61 -2.38 12.58 7.11
N SER A 62 -3.02 11.50 7.59
CA SER A 62 -2.78 11.00 8.95
C SER A 62 -1.38 10.41 9.10
N LEU A 63 -0.89 9.69 8.09
CA LEU A 63 0.44 9.08 8.07
C LEU A 63 1.56 10.12 7.93
N VAL A 64 1.29 11.25 7.26
CA VAL A 64 2.19 12.41 7.24
C VAL A 64 2.33 12.98 8.64
N ARG A 65 1.20 13.19 9.35
CA ARG A 65 1.22 13.71 10.73
C ARG A 65 1.93 12.78 11.72
N SER A 66 1.94 11.48 11.47
CA SER A 66 2.67 10.50 12.30
C SER A 66 4.07 10.18 11.77
N GLU A 67 4.58 10.94 10.80
CA GLU A 67 5.93 10.79 10.23
C GLU A 67 6.21 9.40 9.64
N HIS A 68 5.17 8.71 9.17
CA HIS A 68 5.31 7.45 8.43
C HIS A 68 5.50 7.69 6.94
N VAL A 69 5.05 8.84 6.47
CA VAL A 69 5.09 9.25 5.07
C VAL A 69 5.51 10.71 5.00
N GLU A 70 6.30 11.06 4.00
CA GLU A 70 6.69 12.43 3.67
C GLU A 70 6.03 12.84 2.35
N LYS A 71 5.59 14.09 2.25
CA LYS A 71 5.07 14.64 0.99
C LYS A 71 6.22 15.20 0.15
N ILE A 72 6.35 14.73 -1.08
CA ILE A 72 7.37 15.15 -2.04
C ILE A 72 6.70 15.63 -3.33
N GLY A 73 6.46 16.94 -3.44
CA GLY A 73 5.72 17.53 -4.55
C GLY A 73 4.29 16.98 -4.66
N ASN A 74 4.02 16.23 -5.74
CA ASN A 74 2.73 15.57 -5.99
C ASN A 74 2.73 14.07 -5.66
N GLN A 75 3.66 13.63 -4.82
CA GLN A 75 3.77 12.25 -4.37
C GLN A 75 3.99 12.20 -2.86
N TYR A 76 3.96 10.98 -2.34
CA TYR A 76 4.22 10.66 -0.97
C TYR A 76 5.32 9.59 -0.92
N LYS A 77 6.34 9.78 -0.07
CA LYS A 77 7.41 8.81 0.16
C LYS A 77 7.18 8.11 1.50
N VAL A 78 7.16 6.78 1.49
CA VAL A 78 7.09 6.00 2.73
C VAL A 78 8.42 6.13 3.48
N LEU A 79 8.38 6.62 4.72
CA LEU A 79 9.52 6.75 5.61
C LEU A 79 9.62 5.58 6.60
N LYS A 80 8.47 5.11 7.07
CA LYS A 80 8.34 3.98 8.02
C LYS A 80 7.31 3.01 7.47
N PRO A 81 7.42 1.69 7.74
CA PRO A 81 6.49 0.71 7.22
C PRO A 81 5.02 1.08 7.44
N ILE A 82 4.19 0.92 6.40
CA ILE A 82 2.74 1.12 6.48
C ILE A 82 2.03 -0.13 5.98
N VAL A 83 0.91 -0.48 6.60
CA VAL A 83 0.15 -1.70 6.31
C VAL A 83 -1.24 -1.36 5.77
N GLY A 84 -1.74 -2.20 4.87
CA GLY A 84 -3.09 -2.12 4.33
C GLY A 84 -3.51 -3.37 3.56
N SER A 85 -4.69 -3.30 2.93
CA SER A 85 -5.15 -4.34 2.00
C SER A 85 -4.38 -4.31 0.68
N THR A 86 -4.45 -5.40 -0.08
CA THR A 86 -3.88 -5.48 -1.44
C THR A 86 -4.39 -4.36 -2.34
N SER A 87 -5.71 -4.19 -2.47
CA SER A 87 -6.30 -3.13 -3.29
C SER A 87 -6.09 -1.72 -2.73
N GLY A 88 -6.11 -1.55 -1.41
CA GLY A 88 -5.98 -0.22 -0.81
C GLY A 88 -4.57 0.34 -0.96
N THR A 89 -3.56 -0.50 -0.75
CA THR A 89 -2.15 -0.14 -1.00
C THR A 89 -1.87 0.02 -2.48
N ALA A 90 -2.40 -0.84 -3.36
CA ALA A 90 -2.27 -0.68 -4.80
C ALA A 90 -2.88 0.65 -5.28
N ALA A 91 -4.07 1.00 -4.79
CA ALA A 91 -4.69 2.28 -5.10
C ALA A 91 -3.81 3.43 -4.63
N ALA A 92 -3.24 3.36 -3.41
CA ALA A 92 -2.32 4.36 -2.89
C ALA A 92 -1.16 4.64 -3.87
N VAL A 93 -0.58 3.58 -4.44
CA VAL A 93 0.52 3.66 -5.41
C VAL A 93 0.06 4.20 -6.76
N LEU A 94 -1.07 3.73 -7.28
CA LEU A 94 -1.54 4.05 -8.64
C LEU A 94 -2.17 5.44 -8.77
N GLY A 95 -2.76 5.97 -7.69
CA GLY A 95 -3.29 7.33 -7.66
C GLY A 95 -4.79 7.47 -7.91
N GLU A 96 -5.21 8.72 -8.15
CA GLU A 96 -6.62 9.12 -8.26
C GLU A 96 -7.35 8.40 -9.40
N GLY A 97 -8.62 8.05 -9.17
CA GLY A 97 -9.50 7.45 -10.17
C GLY A 97 -9.32 5.95 -10.39
N VAL A 98 -8.36 5.31 -9.71
CA VAL A 98 -8.10 3.87 -9.86
C VAL A 98 -8.71 3.09 -8.69
N VAL A 99 -9.56 2.11 -8.99
CA VAL A 99 -10.02 1.09 -8.03
C VAL A 99 -9.44 -0.25 -8.48
N PRO A 100 -8.17 -0.53 -8.16
CA PRO A 100 -7.47 -1.68 -8.70
C PRO A 100 -7.89 -2.97 -8.00
N ASN A 101 -7.84 -4.08 -8.74
CA ASN A 101 -7.74 -5.39 -8.11
C ASN A 101 -6.29 -5.60 -7.67
N GLY A 102 -5.98 -5.33 -6.39
CA GLY A 102 -4.60 -5.37 -5.92
C GLY A 102 -3.89 -6.71 -6.13
N PHE A 103 -4.65 -7.82 -6.21
CA PHE A 103 -4.08 -9.14 -6.51
C PHE A 103 -3.53 -9.25 -7.94
N ASP A 104 -4.05 -8.45 -8.88
CA ASP A 104 -3.60 -8.42 -10.28
C ASP A 104 -2.47 -7.40 -10.50
N GLU A 105 -2.46 -6.32 -9.71
CA GLU A 105 -1.45 -5.25 -9.79
C GLU A 105 -0.09 -5.66 -9.21
N TRP A 106 -0.08 -6.13 -7.95
CA TRP A 106 1.16 -6.43 -7.24
C TRP A 106 1.89 -7.60 -7.88
N LYS A 107 3.15 -7.39 -8.27
CA LYS A 107 4.00 -8.41 -8.90
C LYS A 107 4.98 -8.99 -7.90
N LEU A 108 5.12 -10.32 -7.88
CA LEU A 108 6.19 -11.00 -7.15
C LEU A 108 7.54 -10.81 -7.85
N ALA A 109 8.63 -11.20 -7.21
CA ALA A 109 9.97 -11.21 -7.82
C ALA A 109 10.06 -12.03 -9.12
N THR A 110 9.12 -12.96 -9.33
CA THR A 110 8.99 -13.74 -10.57
C THR A 110 8.38 -12.96 -11.73
N GLY A 111 7.89 -11.74 -11.50
CA GLY A 111 7.15 -10.92 -12.46
C GLY A 111 5.66 -11.25 -12.60
N LYS A 112 5.20 -12.36 -12.01
CA LYS A 112 3.77 -12.73 -11.96
C LYS A 112 3.03 -11.93 -10.91
N SER A 113 1.75 -11.66 -11.13
CA SER A 113 0.89 -11.11 -10.09
C SER A 113 0.66 -12.10 -8.94
N ILE A 114 0.17 -11.60 -7.79
CA ILE A 114 -0.25 -12.46 -6.68
C ILE A 114 -1.33 -13.46 -7.16
N ASN A 115 -2.27 -12.99 -7.97
CA ASN A 115 -3.34 -13.80 -8.53
C ASN A 115 -2.80 -14.88 -9.50
N GLU A 116 -1.92 -14.50 -10.43
CA GLU A 116 -1.29 -15.42 -11.41
C GLU A 116 -0.40 -16.47 -10.73
N SER A 117 0.07 -16.19 -9.52
CA SER A 117 0.92 -17.10 -8.74
C SER A 117 0.12 -18.03 -7.83
N GLY A 118 -1.19 -17.83 -7.70
CA GLY A 118 -2.06 -18.64 -6.83
C GLY A 118 -1.94 -18.32 -5.34
N GLU A 119 -1.43 -17.14 -4.99
CA GLU A 119 -1.10 -16.73 -3.61
C GLU A 119 -2.24 -15.95 -2.90
N ARG A 120 -3.42 -15.89 -3.51
CA ARG A 120 -4.57 -15.11 -3.01
C ARG A 120 -5.21 -15.69 -1.75
#